data_AF-A0A1Q3LJI5-F1
#
_entry.id   AF-A0A1Q3LJI5-F1
#
_cell.length_a   1.000
_cell.length_b   1.000
_cell.length_c   1.000
_cell.angle_alpha   90.00
_cell.angle_beta   90.00
_cell.angle_gamma   90.00
#
_symmetry.space_group_name_H-M   'P 1'
#
loop_
_entity.id
_entity.type
_entity.pdbx_description
1 polymer ?
#
loop_
_entity_poly.entity_id
_entity_poly.type
_entity_poly.pdbx_seq_one_letter_code
_entity_poly.pdbx_strand_id
1 'polypeptide(L)'
;MKKVNFILLLLSILFITACNNDEKPEDMSSDLVMQAKSAQSNRYEAEYALLSADAVIENSIAGYSGSGYVNQKSGDISFKVNIYESGEYSIVFRYSSGDEYKENDLQVNGNTIATVKFNAASSWQTILQSDIILQSGENTITIKKNWGWLYLDYIEIVSQGPVKYEAEQASLTGGALVANSFGGYSGAGYADQRGGDITFDITVPYNGQYTLGFRYSNSNEYKENDLLVNGQFIQILAFNAVSDWSMLQVGPISLNAGTNTVTVQKNWGWIYLDYMEVSAYQSVSFNIDAALVTRNPSAESVNLYNFLKDNFGKKTISGAMANYSTGLEEATWMYEQTGKWPALAAFDFINYTRDWGTINFNELVDNSKAWWANNGIVSLLWHWRDPLWVNDEFYTEKTSFDISKIDDTNSAEYKAMIRDIDIVAQYLKQLKEAKVPILWRPLHEASGKWFWWGAKGSKPYKKLWVIIYERMVNYHGLNNLIWVWTSEADDPDWYPGDDYVDIVGMDIYPGESQHGSQYVKFNKVKELVNGKKIITLSECGSIPDIDSMFSKGDTWSWFMPWNGDFLRSDKHNGASYIKNVFKDSRVITRDQMPSLK
;
A
#
# COMPACT_ATOMS: atom_id res chain seq x y z
N MET A 1 -69.88 18.93 35.09
CA MET A 1 -69.21 20.25 35.07
C MET A 1 -68.51 20.37 33.72
N LYS A 2 -69.15 20.81 32.61
CA LYS A 2 -69.44 22.19 32.12
C LYS A 2 -68.16 23.07 32.04
N LYS A 3 -67.60 23.31 30.84
CA LYS A 3 -67.81 24.45 29.87
C LYS A 3 -66.64 25.46 29.98
N VAL A 4 -65.81 25.72 28.94
CA VAL A 4 -65.97 26.58 27.73
C VAL A 4 -65.55 28.06 27.94
N ASN A 5 -64.80 28.60 26.94
CA ASN A 5 -64.53 30.00 26.51
C ASN A 5 -63.42 30.83 27.20
N PHE A 6 -62.41 31.35 26.46
CA PHE A 6 -62.34 32.45 25.46
C PHE A 6 -62.42 33.86 26.08
N ILE A 7 -61.33 34.64 25.96
CA ILE A 7 -61.34 36.12 25.96
C ILE A 7 -60.45 36.61 24.81
N LEU A 8 -60.98 37.62 24.13
CA LEU A 8 -60.55 38.32 22.92
C LEU A 8 -60.36 39.82 23.27
N LEU A 9 -59.87 40.61 22.29
CA LEU A 9 -59.69 42.09 22.20
C LEU A 9 -58.22 42.55 22.36
N LEU A 10 -57.66 43.42 21.51
CA LEU A 10 -58.24 44.45 20.63
C LEU A 10 -57.26 44.86 19.49
N LEU A 11 -57.81 45.11 18.31
CA LEU A 11 -57.21 45.81 17.17
C LEU A 11 -57.01 47.32 17.45
N SER A 12 -56.02 47.93 16.81
CA SER A 12 -56.24 49.20 16.09
C SER A 12 -55.22 49.38 14.96
N ILE A 13 -55.75 49.64 13.76
CA ILE A 13 -55.07 50.00 12.52
C ILE A 13 -55.24 51.51 12.35
N LEU A 14 -54.22 52.24 11.87
CA LEU A 14 -54.42 53.36 10.94
C LEU A 14 -53.13 53.67 10.15
N PHE A 15 -53.33 53.97 8.87
CA PHE A 15 -52.34 54.22 7.81
C PHE A 15 -52.27 55.75 7.48
N ILE A 16 -51.23 56.13 6.71
CA ILE A 16 -51.09 57.30 5.78
C ILE A 16 -50.14 58.46 6.20
N THR A 17 -48.91 58.37 5.65
CA THR A 17 -48.15 59.32 4.77
C THR A 17 -47.78 60.75 5.21
N ALA A 18 -46.48 61.08 5.22
CA ALA A 18 -45.80 62.03 4.30
C ALA A 18 -44.35 62.39 4.74
N CYS A 19 -43.51 62.67 3.73
CA CYS A 19 -42.06 62.95 3.70
C CYS A 19 -41.50 63.99 4.70
N ASN A 20 -40.28 63.76 5.21
CA ASN A 20 -39.09 64.54 4.82
C ASN A 20 -37.79 63.98 5.40
N ASN A 21 -36.73 64.18 4.62
CA ASN A 21 -35.33 63.77 4.78
C ASN A 21 -34.71 64.15 6.14
N ASP A 22 -33.88 63.26 6.66
CA ASP A 22 -32.59 63.61 7.26
C ASP A 22 -31.65 62.40 7.21
N GLU A 23 -30.44 62.66 6.73
CA GLU A 23 -29.34 61.73 6.42
C GLU A 23 -28.86 60.93 7.64
N LYS A 24 -28.59 59.63 7.47
CA LYS A 24 -27.63 58.83 8.26
C LYS A 24 -27.27 57.52 7.53
N PRO A 25 -26.08 56.96 7.80
CA PRO A 25 -25.19 56.35 6.81
C PRO A 25 -25.64 54.95 6.35
N GLU A 26 -25.25 54.61 5.12
CA GLU A 26 -25.36 53.26 4.55
C GLU A 26 -24.68 52.24 5.47
N ASP A 27 -25.49 51.32 5.98
CA ASP A 27 -25.07 50.11 6.66
C ASP A 27 -24.61 49.10 5.60
N MET A 28 -23.31 49.13 5.28
CA MET A 28 -22.64 47.99 4.65
C MET A 28 -22.43 46.89 5.69
N SER A 29 -23.43 46.02 5.94
CA SER A 29 -23.17 44.81 6.73
C SER A 29 -24.13 43.62 6.57
N SER A 30 -24.90 43.50 5.49
CA SER A 30 -25.71 42.28 5.24
C SER A 30 -25.20 41.32 4.17
N ASP A 31 -24.05 41.58 3.53
CA ASP A 31 -23.45 40.69 2.51
C ASP A 31 -22.23 39.88 2.99
N LEU A 32 -21.98 39.81 4.30
CA LEU A 32 -20.79 39.16 4.88
C LEU A 32 -21.05 37.86 5.65
N VAL A 33 -22.22 37.23 5.49
CA VAL A 33 -22.51 35.91 6.08
C VAL A 33 -23.10 34.96 5.04
N MET A 34 -22.35 34.72 3.96
CA MET A 34 -22.49 33.54 3.11
C MET A 34 -21.25 33.35 2.21
N GLN A 35 -20.05 33.30 2.79
CA GLN A 35 -18.83 32.88 2.06
C GLN A 35 -18.07 31.84 2.88
N ALA A 36 -18.54 30.60 2.81
CA ALA A 36 -17.73 29.37 2.97
C ALA A 36 -18.58 28.17 2.50
N LYS A 37 -19.12 28.24 1.28
CA LYS A 37 -19.81 27.11 0.64
C LYS A 37 -19.78 27.24 -0.88
N SER A 38 -18.61 27.05 -1.45
CA SER A 38 -18.48 26.44 -2.77
C SER A 38 -17.09 25.83 -2.83
N ALA A 39 -17.00 24.51 -2.92
CA ALA A 39 -15.86 23.91 -3.60
C ALA A 39 -15.75 24.62 -4.94
N GLN A 40 -14.69 25.42 -5.12
CA GLN A 40 -14.41 26.03 -6.39
C GLN A 40 -14.34 24.87 -7.39
N SER A 41 -15.14 24.93 -8.46
CA SER A 41 -15.09 23.91 -9.50
C SER A 41 -13.65 23.84 -10.01
N ASN A 42 -12.99 22.71 -9.77
CA ASN A 42 -11.64 22.43 -10.27
C ASN A 42 -11.62 22.23 -11.79
N ARG A 43 -12.79 22.23 -12.44
CA ARG A 43 -12.99 22.16 -13.88
C ARG A 43 -13.06 23.55 -14.50
N TYR A 44 -12.33 23.70 -15.60
CA TYR A 44 -12.29 24.86 -16.46
C TYR A 44 -12.71 24.46 -17.88
N GLU A 45 -13.90 24.89 -18.29
CA GLU A 45 -14.43 24.60 -19.63
C GLU A 45 -13.61 25.35 -20.70
N ALA A 46 -13.26 24.67 -21.80
CA ALA A 46 -12.33 25.19 -22.79
C ALA A 46 -12.90 26.38 -23.57
N GLU A 47 -14.22 26.49 -23.72
CA GLU A 47 -14.87 27.62 -24.38
C GLU A 47 -14.70 28.96 -23.64
N TYR A 48 -14.26 28.94 -22.39
CA TYR A 48 -13.92 30.16 -21.63
C TYR A 48 -12.42 30.45 -21.60
N ALA A 49 -11.61 29.62 -22.28
CA ALA A 49 -10.17 29.83 -22.37
C ALA A 49 -9.82 31.01 -23.29
N LEU A 50 -8.63 31.57 -23.10
CA LEU A 50 -8.02 32.51 -24.03
C LEU A 50 -7.45 31.73 -25.22
N LEU A 51 -7.95 32.03 -26.42
CA LEU A 51 -7.57 31.34 -27.66
C LEU A 51 -6.64 32.24 -28.49
N SER A 52 -5.71 31.62 -29.21
CA SER A 52 -4.86 32.31 -30.20
C SER A 52 -5.02 31.73 -31.60
N ALA A 53 -4.57 32.48 -32.62
CA ALA A 53 -4.67 32.12 -34.04
C ALA A 53 -6.09 31.64 -34.45
N ASP A 54 -6.20 30.47 -35.10
CA ASP A 54 -7.48 29.93 -35.58
C ASP A 54 -8.06 28.85 -34.65
N ALA A 55 -7.67 28.82 -33.37
CA ALA A 55 -8.39 28.04 -32.37
C ALA A 55 -9.79 28.66 -32.20
N VAL A 56 -10.84 27.85 -32.39
CA VAL A 56 -12.23 28.32 -32.40
C VAL A 56 -13.11 27.46 -31.51
N ILE A 57 -14.15 28.07 -30.95
CA ILE A 57 -15.17 27.37 -30.18
C ILE A 57 -16.18 26.77 -31.15
N GLU A 58 -16.47 25.49 -30.98
CA GLU A 58 -17.47 24.74 -31.74
C GLU A 58 -18.43 24.00 -30.81
N ASN A 59 -19.55 23.54 -31.35
CA ASN A 59 -20.58 22.81 -30.62
C ASN A 59 -21.24 21.73 -31.50
N SER A 60 -20.55 21.32 -32.57
CA SER A 60 -21.05 20.43 -33.62
C SER A 60 -20.98 18.94 -33.27
N ILE A 61 -20.06 18.55 -32.38
CA ILE A 61 -19.88 17.17 -31.90
C ILE A 61 -20.70 17.00 -30.63
N ALA A 62 -21.55 15.98 -30.53
CA ALA A 62 -22.32 15.76 -29.30
C ALA A 62 -21.46 15.26 -28.13
N GLY A 63 -21.85 15.55 -26.89
CA GLY A 63 -21.27 14.96 -25.68
C GLY A 63 -20.17 15.76 -24.96
N TYR A 64 -19.97 17.02 -25.34
CA TYR A 64 -19.15 17.99 -24.60
C TYR A 64 -19.88 18.50 -23.33
N SER A 65 -19.15 19.09 -22.38
CA SER A 65 -19.71 19.82 -21.22
C SER A 65 -19.85 21.32 -21.48
N GLY A 66 -20.63 22.00 -20.64
CA GLY A 66 -20.85 23.42 -20.82
C GLY A 66 -21.64 23.74 -22.09
N SER A 67 -21.14 24.71 -22.85
CA SER A 67 -21.79 25.32 -24.01
C SER A 67 -21.10 25.01 -25.34
N GLY A 68 -19.88 24.47 -25.31
CA GLY A 68 -19.13 24.07 -26.49
C GLY A 68 -17.81 23.38 -26.13
N TYR A 69 -16.91 23.33 -27.09
CA TYR A 69 -15.55 22.83 -26.95
C TYR A 69 -14.63 23.62 -27.88
N VAL A 70 -13.31 23.53 -27.70
CA VAL A 70 -12.34 24.22 -28.58
C VAL A 70 -11.80 23.28 -29.65
N ASN A 71 -11.92 23.69 -30.90
CA ASN A 71 -11.25 23.09 -32.05
C ASN A 71 -9.85 23.70 -32.24
N GLN A 72 -8.82 22.97 -31.80
CA GLN A 72 -7.43 23.39 -31.88
C GLN A 72 -6.75 22.91 -33.18
N LYS A 73 -7.24 23.35 -34.34
CA LYS A 73 -6.56 23.11 -35.63
C LYS A 73 -5.23 23.88 -35.72
N SER A 74 -5.22 25.11 -35.24
CA SER A 74 -4.05 25.96 -35.05
C SER A 74 -4.20 26.72 -33.72
N GLY A 75 -3.14 27.39 -33.28
CA GLY A 75 -3.18 28.24 -32.09
C GLY A 75 -3.24 27.50 -30.76
N ASP A 76 -3.10 28.27 -29.68
CA ASP A 76 -2.95 27.77 -28.32
C ASP A 76 -4.26 27.96 -27.53
N ILE A 77 -4.45 27.12 -26.51
CA ILE A 77 -5.56 27.24 -25.55
C ILE A 77 -4.98 27.57 -24.18
N SER A 78 -5.27 28.76 -23.65
CA SER A 78 -4.72 29.24 -22.38
C SER A 78 -5.81 29.47 -21.33
N PHE A 79 -5.68 28.78 -20.19
CA PHE A 79 -6.56 28.89 -19.03
C PHE A 79 -5.89 29.74 -17.96
N LYS A 80 -6.65 30.66 -17.37
CA LYS A 80 -6.29 31.27 -16.07
C LYS A 80 -6.90 30.43 -14.97
N VAL A 81 -6.05 29.79 -14.18
CA VAL A 81 -6.46 28.93 -13.06
C VAL A 81 -6.02 29.58 -11.76
N ASN A 82 -6.93 29.68 -10.79
CA ASN A 82 -6.59 30.23 -9.48
C ASN A 82 -6.38 29.09 -8.49
N ILE A 83 -5.20 29.05 -7.88
CA ILE A 83 -4.75 27.97 -7.02
C ILE A 83 -4.67 28.47 -5.59
N TYR A 84 -5.24 27.71 -4.65
CA TYR A 84 -5.26 28.11 -3.26
C TYR A 84 -3.88 28.00 -2.60
N GLU A 85 -3.17 26.89 -2.84
CA GLU A 85 -1.88 26.58 -2.22
C GLU A 85 -0.85 26.11 -3.26
N SER A 86 0.39 26.61 -3.17
CA SER A 86 1.47 26.13 -4.03
C SER A 86 1.71 24.64 -3.80
N GLY A 87 1.86 23.85 -4.85
CA GLY A 87 2.03 22.42 -4.71
C GLY A 87 2.16 21.68 -6.03
N GLU A 88 2.18 20.36 -5.94
CA GLU A 88 2.10 19.47 -7.09
C GLU A 88 0.63 19.19 -7.44
N TYR A 89 0.34 19.16 -8.73
CA TYR A 89 -0.99 19.00 -9.29
C TYR A 89 -0.95 18.03 -10.47
N SER A 90 -2.09 17.47 -10.80
CA SER A 90 -2.36 16.87 -12.11
C SER A 90 -3.38 17.68 -12.88
N ILE A 91 -3.36 17.54 -14.20
CA ILE A 91 -4.37 18.10 -15.09
C ILE A 91 -5.03 16.95 -15.85
N VAL A 92 -6.34 16.83 -15.68
CA VAL A 92 -7.17 15.97 -16.54
C VAL A 92 -7.55 16.77 -17.77
N PHE A 93 -7.35 16.19 -18.96
CA PHE A 93 -7.81 16.75 -20.23
C PHE A 93 -8.96 15.90 -20.75
N ARG A 94 -10.12 16.51 -20.97
CA ARG A 94 -11.24 15.88 -21.69
C ARG A 94 -11.15 16.28 -23.15
N TYR A 95 -10.94 15.31 -24.04
CA TYR A 95 -10.59 15.59 -25.44
C TYR A 95 -11.17 14.57 -26.42
N SER A 96 -11.14 14.92 -27.71
CA SER A 96 -11.25 14.01 -28.85
C SER A 96 -10.18 14.37 -29.88
N SER A 97 -9.70 13.39 -30.65
CA SER A 97 -8.56 13.57 -31.56
C SER A 97 -8.82 13.07 -32.99
N GLY A 98 -10.09 12.87 -33.36
CA GLY A 98 -10.46 12.38 -34.69
C GLY A 98 -9.93 10.97 -35.00
N ASP A 99 -9.81 10.13 -33.96
CA ASP A 99 -9.27 8.77 -34.06
C ASP A 99 -7.80 8.66 -34.46
N GLU A 100 -7.02 9.72 -34.23
CA GLU A 100 -5.57 9.71 -34.47
C GLU A 100 -4.78 10.08 -33.21
N TYR A 101 -3.57 9.54 -33.08
CA TYR A 101 -2.61 9.98 -32.07
C TYR A 101 -2.21 11.44 -32.32
N LYS A 102 -2.02 12.22 -31.24
CA LYS A 102 -1.69 13.64 -31.27
C LYS A 102 -0.79 14.01 -30.09
N GLU A 103 0.06 15.01 -30.27
CA GLU A 103 0.83 15.61 -29.17
C GLU A 103 0.68 17.13 -29.19
N ASN A 104 0.64 17.72 -27.99
CA ASN A 104 0.71 19.16 -27.74
C ASN A 104 1.61 19.43 -26.53
N ASP A 105 2.22 20.61 -26.50
CA ASP A 105 3.09 20.99 -25.38
C ASP A 105 2.26 21.62 -24.28
N LEU A 106 2.54 21.28 -23.03
CA LEU A 106 1.93 21.88 -21.87
C LEU A 106 2.87 22.95 -21.32
N GLN A 107 2.36 24.17 -21.19
CA GLN A 107 3.07 25.25 -20.51
C GLN A 107 2.37 25.69 -19.24
N VAL A 108 3.17 26.02 -18.23
CA VAL A 108 2.73 26.67 -17.00
C VAL A 108 3.46 28.00 -16.89
N ASN A 109 2.70 29.09 -16.77
CA ASN A 109 3.23 30.46 -16.65
C ASN A 109 4.25 30.80 -17.77
N GLY A 110 3.98 30.30 -18.99
CA GLY A 110 4.80 30.52 -20.19
C GLY A 110 5.96 29.54 -20.39
N ASN A 111 6.27 28.68 -19.41
CA ASN A 111 7.34 27.69 -19.51
C ASN A 111 6.79 26.34 -19.96
N THR A 112 7.34 25.73 -21.01
CA THR A 112 6.99 24.35 -21.39
C THR A 112 7.50 23.37 -20.34
N ILE A 113 6.60 22.58 -19.78
CA ILE A 113 6.90 21.62 -18.71
C ILE A 113 6.77 20.14 -19.15
N ALA A 114 5.96 19.87 -20.16
CA ALA A 114 5.74 18.52 -20.67
C ALA A 114 5.24 18.55 -22.12
N THR A 115 5.33 17.41 -22.81
CA THR A 115 4.58 17.14 -24.03
C THR A 115 3.48 16.14 -23.70
N VAL A 116 2.23 16.55 -23.85
CA VAL A 116 1.04 15.75 -23.53
C VAL A 116 0.70 14.89 -24.73
N LYS A 117 0.55 13.58 -24.47
CA LYS A 117 0.27 12.56 -25.48
C LYS A 117 -1.20 12.20 -25.48
N PHE A 118 -1.90 12.56 -26.54
CA PHE A 118 -3.31 12.30 -26.75
C PHE A 118 -3.46 11.06 -27.63
N ASN A 119 -3.90 9.95 -27.05
CA ASN A 119 -4.20 8.72 -27.78
C ASN A 119 -5.34 8.93 -28.79
N ALA A 120 -5.37 8.12 -29.85
CA ALA A 120 -6.46 8.10 -30.82
C ALA A 120 -7.83 7.95 -30.14
N ALA A 121 -8.71 8.93 -30.38
CA ALA A 121 -10.03 8.99 -29.77
C ALA A 121 -11.06 9.50 -30.78
N SER A 122 -11.95 8.61 -31.23
CA SER A 122 -13.11 8.95 -32.08
C SER A 122 -14.30 9.55 -31.30
N SER A 123 -14.25 9.47 -29.97
CA SER A 123 -15.23 10.01 -29.02
C SER A 123 -14.54 10.76 -27.89
N TRP A 124 -15.29 11.44 -27.03
CA TRP A 124 -14.74 12.13 -25.86
C TRP A 124 -14.08 11.14 -24.89
N GLN A 125 -12.80 11.37 -24.61
CA GLN A 125 -11.98 10.61 -23.67
C GLN A 125 -11.34 11.55 -22.64
N THR A 126 -10.77 10.98 -21.59
CA THR A 126 -9.97 11.71 -20.61
C THR A 126 -8.56 11.14 -20.55
N ILE A 127 -7.56 12.02 -20.52
CA ILE A 127 -6.18 11.67 -20.13
C ILE A 127 -5.77 12.49 -18.91
N LEU A 128 -4.81 11.97 -18.15
CA LEU A 128 -4.23 12.63 -16.98
C LEU A 128 -2.77 12.97 -17.29
N GLN A 129 -2.36 14.21 -17.01
CA GLN A 129 -0.95 14.60 -16.90
C GLN A 129 -0.64 14.91 -15.45
N SER A 130 0.36 14.27 -14.87
CA SER A 130 0.78 14.48 -13.49
C SER A 130 2.06 15.32 -13.38
N ASP A 131 2.46 15.58 -12.15
CA ASP A 131 3.73 16.19 -11.73
C ASP A 131 3.86 17.66 -12.17
N ILE A 132 2.75 18.40 -12.08
CA ILE A 132 2.65 19.80 -12.50
C ILE A 132 2.74 20.69 -11.27
N ILE A 133 3.82 21.47 -11.16
CA ILE A 133 3.98 22.42 -10.06
C ILE A 133 3.20 23.70 -10.37
N LEU A 134 2.22 24.02 -9.52
CA LEU A 134 1.47 25.29 -9.56
C LEU A 134 1.75 26.11 -8.30
N GLN A 135 1.73 27.43 -8.43
CA GLN A 135 1.91 28.34 -7.30
C GLN A 135 0.57 28.79 -6.74
N SER A 136 0.48 29.21 -5.47
CA SER A 136 -0.72 29.87 -4.97
C SER A 136 -0.99 31.17 -5.74
N GLY A 137 -2.27 31.49 -5.93
CA GLY A 137 -2.76 32.56 -6.78
C GLY A 137 -2.99 32.16 -8.24
N GLU A 138 -3.04 33.15 -9.13
CA GLU A 138 -3.30 32.94 -10.55
C GLU A 138 -2.11 32.27 -11.24
N ASN A 139 -2.36 31.17 -11.94
CA ASN A 139 -1.44 30.53 -12.87
C ASN A 139 -2.06 30.53 -14.28
N THR A 140 -1.22 30.53 -15.30
CA THR A 140 -1.65 30.33 -16.70
C THR A 140 -1.25 28.95 -17.18
N ILE A 141 -2.22 28.11 -17.52
CA ILE A 141 -2.01 26.80 -18.15
C ILE A 141 -2.24 26.94 -19.63
N THR A 142 -1.27 26.59 -20.47
CA THR A 142 -1.41 26.68 -21.93
C THR A 142 -1.18 25.32 -22.58
N ILE A 143 -2.17 24.85 -23.34
CA ILE A 143 -2.00 23.75 -24.29
C ILE A 143 -1.51 24.39 -25.59
N LYS A 144 -0.19 24.37 -25.75
CA LYS A 144 0.49 24.94 -26.90
C LYS A 144 0.48 23.98 -28.06
N LYS A 145 0.08 24.46 -29.22
CA LYS A 145 0.01 23.67 -30.45
C LYS A 145 1.38 23.09 -30.79
N ASN A 146 1.49 21.77 -30.79
CA ASN A 146 2.58 21.03 -31.42
C ASN A 146 2.04 20.44 -32.76
N TRP A 147 2.47 19.27 -33.19
CA TRP A 147 2.03 18.71 -34.47
C TRP A 147 0.57 18.23 -34.45
N GLY A 148 -0.01 17.91 -33.29
CA GLY A 148 -1.36 17.33 -33.19
C GLY A 148 -2.48 18.36 -33.00
N TRP A 149 -3.51 18.37 -33.85
CA TRP A 149 -4.76 19.09 -33.59
C TRP A 149 -5.65 18.28 -32.63
N LEU A 150 -6.52 18.93 -31.87
CA LEU A 150 -7.48 18.25 -31.00
C LEU A 150 -8.77 19.05 -30.78
N TYR A 151 -9.81 18.36 -30.34
CA TYR A 151 -11.00 18.96 -29.74
C TYR A 151 -10.86 18.89 -28.22
N LEU A 152 -10.80 20.03 -27.53
CA LEU A 152 -10.70 20.09 -26.07
C LEU A 152 -12.03 20.54 -25.48
N ASP A 153 -12.59 19.73 -24.59
CA ASP A 153 -13.83 20.02 -23.87
C ASP A 153 -13.53 20.85 -22.62
N TYR A 154 -12.75 20.29 -21.69
CA TYR A 154 -12.32 20.98 -20.47
C TYR A 154 -10.95 20.49 -20.00
N ILE A 155 -10.37 21.29 -19.09
CA ILE A 155 -9.33 20.81 -18.19
C ILE A 155 -9.85 20.75 -16.75
N GLU A 156 -9.32 19.83 -15.95
CA GLU A 156 -9.60 19.75 -14.53
C GLU A 156 -8.30 19.72 -13.75
N ILE A 157 -8.12 20.67 -12.82
CA ILE A 157 -6.92 20.81 -11.99
C ILE A 157 -7.10 20.01 -10.69
N VAL A 158 -6.21 19.07 -10.44
CA VAL A 158 -6.28 18.15 -9.31
C VAL A 158 -5.08 18.41 -8.40
N SER A 159 -5.31 18.83 -7.15
CA SER A 159 -4.23 18.88 -6.15
C SER A 159 -3.70 17.48 -5.87
N GLN A 160 -2.37 17.30 -5.94
CA GLN A 160 -1.67 16.13 -5.42
C GLN A 160 -1.31 16.30 -3.94
N GLY A 161 -1.30 17.54 -3.43
CA GLY A 161 -1.12 17.86 -2.01
C GLY A 161 -2.38 17.65 -1.17
N PRO A 162 -2.24 17.51 0.16
CA PRO A 162 -3.36 17.29 1.07
C PRO A 162 -4.31 18.49 1.12
N VAL A 163 -5.59 18.23 0.89
CA VAL A 163 -6.68 19.17 1.13
C VAL A 163 -7.10 19.07 2.60
N LYS A 164 -6.98 20.17 3.33
CA LYS A 164 -7.33 20.24 4.76
C LYS A 164 -8.82 20.52 4.99
N TYR A 165 -9.38 19.82 5.99
CA TYR A 165 -10.72 19.99 6.54
C TYR A 165 -10.60 20.17 8.06
N GLU A 166 -10.84 21.38 8.55
CA GLU A 166 -10.77 21.71 9.99
C GLU A 166 -11.87 20.96 10.76
N ALA A 167 -11.52 20.30 11.87
CA ALA A 167 -12.43 19.41 12.60
C ALA A 167 -13.51 20.18 13.37
N GLU A 168 -13.25 21.43 13.76
CA GLU A 168 -14.27 22.30 14.36
C GLU A 168 -15.36 22.73 13.39
N GLN A 169 -15.15 22.54 12.08
CA GLN A 169 -16.16 22.76 11.03
C GLN A 169 -16.89 21.46 10.62
N ALA A 170 -16.48 20.32 11.17
CA ALA A 170 -17.12 19.03 10.91
C ALA A 170 -18.48 18.91 11.61
N SER A 171 -19.30 17.96 11.17
CA SER A 171 -20.53 17.61 11.89
C SER A 171 -20.20 16.81 13.15
N LEU A 172 -20.36 17.46 14.31
CA LEU A 172 -20.15 16.86 15.63
C LEU A 172 -21.47 16.36 16.22
N THR A 173 -21.52 15.07 16.60
CA THR A 173 -22.72 14.46 17.19
C THR A 173 -22.37 13.70 18.47
N GLY A 174 -23.37 13.22 19.22
CA GLY A 174 -23.16 12.24 20.30
C GLY A 174 -22.28 12.68 21.49
N GLY A 175 -21.99 13.98 21.62
CA GLY A 175 -21.18 14.55 22.70
C GLY A 175 -19.79 15.04 22.28
N ALA A 176 -19.43 14.99 21.00
CA ALA A 176 -18.25 15.66 20.48
C ALA A 176 -18.50 17.18 20.45
N LEU A 177 -17.50 17.98 20.81
CA LEU A 177 -17.63 19.44 20.96
C LEU A 177 -16.44 20.17 20.35
N VAL A 178 -16.66 21.42 19.92
CA VAL A 178 -15.55 22.31 19.57
C VAL A 178 -14.89 22.83 20.85
N ALA A 179 -13.56 22.80 20.89
CA ALA A 179 -12.74 23.35 21.95
C ALA A 179 -11.53 24.10 21.37
N ASN A 180 -10.88 24.92 22.19
CA ASN A 180 -9.76 25.76 21.77
C ASN A 180 -8.76 26.07 22.91
N SER A 181 -8.80 25.26 23.97
CA SER A 181 -8.01 25.48 25.19
C SER A 181 -6.63 24.81 25.16
N PHE A 182 -6.49 23.71 24.42
CA PHE A 182 -5.19 23.10 24.14
C PHE A 182 -4.50 23.87 23.00
N GLY A 183 -3.28 24.37 23.19
CA GLY A 183 -2.62 25.21 22.18
C GLY A 183 -2.11 24.43 20.96
N GLY A 184 -1.83 25.14 19.85
CA GLY A 184 -1.14 24.57 18.68
C GLY A 184 -2.04 23.94 17.61
N TYR A 185 -3.36 24.11 17.69
CA TYR A 185 -4.34 23.77 16.63
C TYR A 185 -4.25 24.73 15.42
N SER A 186 -4.79 24.32 14.28
CA SER A 186 -5.09 25.22 13.15
C SER A 186 -6.53 25.73 13.19
N GLY A 187 -6.86 26.66 12.29
CA GLY A 187 -8.20 27.24 12.27
C GLY A 187 -8.55 27.99 13.56
N ALA A 188 -9.78 27.81 14.03
CA ALA A 188 -10.36 28.49 15.18
C ALA A 188 -10.41 27.61 16.45
N GLY A 189 -10.15 26.32 16.32
CA GLY A 189 -10.21 25.36 17.42
C GLY A 189 -9.90 23.93 16.95
N TYR A 190 -10.46 22.96 17.64
CA TYR A 190 -10.37 21.55 17.32
C TYR A 190 -11.63 20.83 17.85
N ALA A 191 -11.85 19.59 17.43
CA ALA A 191 -12.91 18.73 17.97
C ALA A 191 -12.39 17.94 19.20
N ASP A 192 -13.00 18.17 20.36
CA ASP A 192 -12.80 17.39 21.58
C ASP A 192 -13.76 16.19 21.60
N GLN A 193 -13.21 14.99 21.33
CA GLN A 193 -13.98 13.75 21.17
C GLN A 193 -14.01 12.89 22.44
N ARG A 194 -14.28 13.48 23.61
CA ARG A 194 -14.58 12.68 24.83
C ARG A 194 -15.84 11.80 24.67
N GLY A 195 -16.77 12.27 23.85
CA GLY A 195 -17.96 11.54 23.42
C GLY A 195 -18.22 11.77 21.93
N GLY A 196 -19.09 10.95 21.34
CA GLY A 196 -19.67 11.22 20.03
C GLY A 196 -18.75 11.17 18.81
N ASP A 197 -19.34 11.41 17.64
CA ASP A 197 -18.67 11.19 16.35
C ASP A 197 -18.30 12.53 15.69
N ILE A 198 -17.17 12.52 14.97
CA ILE A 198 -16.73 13.64 14.12
C ILE A 198 -16.90 13.21 12.67
N THR A 199 -17.77 13.88 11.90
CA THR A 199 -18.03 13.55 10.49
C THR A 199 -17.67 14.70 9.57
N PHE A 200 -16.73 14.44 8.66
CA PHE A 200 -16.31 15.35 7.61
C PHE A 200 -17.10 15.08 6.32
N ASP A 201 -17.64 16.14 5.72
CA ASP A 201 -18.12 16.11 4.34
C ASP A 201 -16.97 16.55 3.43
N ILE A 202 -16.40 15.60 2.68
CA ILE A 202 -15.27 15.86 1.78
C ILE A 202 -15.69 15.72 0.33
N THR A 203 -15.01 16.44 -0.56
CA THR A 203 -15.21 16.29 -2.01
C THR A 203 -13.89 15.91 -2.67
N VAL A 204 -13.90 14.86 -3.49
CA VAL A 204 -12.72 14.43 -4.26
C VAL A 204 -13.04 14.43 -5.76
N PRO A 205 -12.07 14.75 -6.64
CA PRO A 205 -12.35 14.99 -8.06
C PRO A 205 -12.63 13.72 -8.88
N TYR A 206 -12.12 12.55 -8.46
CA TYR A 206 -12.30 11.28 -9.17
C TYR A 206 -12.42 10.09 -8.22
N ASN A 207 -13.02 9.01 -8.71
CA ASN A 207 -13.00 7.71 -8.05
C ASN A 207 -11.54 7.25 -7.93
N GLY A 208 -11.05 6.96 -6.73
CA GLY A 208 -9.64 6.59 -6.57
C GLY A 208 -9.25 6.20 -5.16
N GLN A 209 -7.96 5.91 -4.99
CA GLN A 209 -7.34 5.70 -3.68
C GLN A 209 -6.78 7.03 -3.17
N TYR A 210 -7.06 7.33 -1.91
CA TYR A 210 -6.63 8.54 -1.22
C TYR A 210 -5.93 8.19 0.09
N THR A 211 -5.05 9.07 0.55
CA THR A 211 -4.52 9.04 1.91
C THR A 211 -5.30 10.04 2.76
N LEU A 212 -5.76 9.59 3.93
CA LEU A 212 -6.38 10.41 4.96
C LEU A 212 -5.37 10.66 6.09
N GLY A 213 -5.07 11.92 6.36
CA GLY A 213 -4.29 12.36 7.52
C GLY A 213 -5.20 12.88 8.62
N PHE A 214 -4.97 12.49 9.87
CA PHE A 214 -5.70 12.98 11.04
C PHE A 214 -4.70 13.63 12.00
N ARG A 215 -4.74 14.96 12.13
CA ARG A 215 -3.88 15.66 13.09
C ARG A 215 -4.53 15.63 14.46
N TYR A 216 -3.88 14.98 15.43
CA TYR A 216 -4.49 14.65 16.70
C TYR A 216 -3.56 14.89 17.90
N SER A 217 -4.16 15.01 19.09
CA SER A 217 -3.50 14.88 20.38
C SER A 217 -4.32 14.01 21.32
N ASN A 218 -3.69 13.31 22.27
CA ASN A 218 -4.37 12.37 23.16
C ASN A 218 -3.77 12.32 24.58
N SER A 219 -3.19 13.44 25.03
CA SER A 219 -2.64 13.58 26.40
C SER A 219 -1.63 12.49 26.77
N ASN A 220 -0.82 12.05 25.81
CA ASN A 220 0.22 11.03 25.96
C ASN A 220 -0.30 9.65 26.37
N GLU A 221 -1.47 9.26 25.89
CA GLU A 221 -2.03 7.92 26.09
C GLU A 221 -2.57 7.34 24.78
N TYR A 222 -2.29 6.06 24.52
CA TYR A 222 -2.85 5.35 23.36
C TYR A 222 -4.39 5.36 23.37
N LYS A 223 -5.01 5.56 22.19
CA LYS A 223 -6.46 5.57 21.97
C LYS A 223 -6.83 4.92 20.64
N GLU A 224 -8.05 4.38 20.57
CA GLU A 224 -8.63 3.82 19.35
C GLU A 224 -9.99 4.45 19.05
N ASN A 225 -10.24 4.74 17.77
CA ASN A 225 -11.55 5.14 17.24
C ASN A 225 -11.78 4.44 15.89
N ASP A 226 -13.01 4.41 15.41
CA ASP A 226 -13.34 3.67 14.19
C ASP A 226 -13.40 4.63 13.00
N LEU A 227 -12.80 4.25 11.88
CA LEU A 227 -12.92 4.97 10.61
C LEU A 227 -14.08 4.41 9.81
N LEU A 228 -15.06 5.25 9.50
CA LEU A 228 -16.11 4.95 8.55
C LEU A 228 -16.00 5.87 7.33
N VAL A 229 -16.25 5.31 6.14
CA VAL A 229 -16.37 6.07 4.89
C VAL A 229 -17.72 5.76 4.28
N ASN A 230 -18.51 6.80 3.98
CA ASN A 230 -19.88 6.67 3.45
C ASN A 230 -20.76 5.73 4.32
N GLY A 231 -20.56 5.78 5.64
CA GLY A 231 -21.25 4.96 6.63
C GLY A 231 -20.80 3.49 6.71
N GLN A 232 -19.80 3.07 5.93
CA GLN A 232 -19.21 1.74 6.01
C GLN A 232 -17.98 1.77 6.91
N PHE A 233 -17.88 0.81 7.84
CA PHE A 233 -16.67 0.62 8.64
C PHE A 233 -15.50 0.20 7.73
N ILE A 234 -14.38 0.90 7.87
CA ILE A 234 -13.16 0.64 7.11
C ILE A 234 -12.11 -0.04 7.99
N GLN A 235 -11.71 0.61 9.09
CA GLN A 235 -10.70 0.10 10.01
C GLN A 235 -10.73 0.82 11.36
N ILE A 236 -9.99 0.29 12.34
CA ILE A 236 -9.67 1.00 13.58
C ILE A 236 -8.52 1.98 13.32
N LEU A 237 -8.68 3.21 13.81
CA LEU A 237 -7.65 4.25 13.90
C LEU A 237 -6.90 4.12 15.22
N ALA A 238 -5.64 3.70 15.15
CA ALA A 238 -4.75 3.57 16.30
C ALA A 238 -3.97 4.87 16.54
N PHE A 239 -4.38 5.64 17.54
CA PHE A 239 -3.74 6.90 17.92
C PHE A 239 -2.67 6.65 18.99
N ASN A 240 -1.40 6.64 18.59
CA ASN A 240 -0.26 6.50 19.49
C ASN A 240 -0.20 7.65 20.52
N ALA A 241 0.33 7.36 21.71
CA ALA A 241 0.50 8.33 22.79
C ALA A 241 1.39 9.52 22.35
N VAL A 242 0.84 10.72 22.39
CA VAL A 242 1.54 11.98 22.06
C VAL A 242 1.17 13.09 23.04
N SER A 243 2.17 13.84 23.51
CA SER A 243 1.97 14.95 24.46
C SER A 243 1.65 16.30 23.79
N ASP A 244 1.87 16.39 22.48
CA ASP A 244 1.55 17.54 21.64
C ASP A 244 0.66 17.05 20.47
N TRP A 245 0.70 17.72 19.32
CA TRP A 245 0.05 17.27 18.10
C TRP A 245 0.92 16.30 17.29
N SER A 246 0.28 15.29 16.71
CA SER A 246 0.89 14.36 15.76
C SER A 246 -0.06 14.12 14.59
N MET A 247 0.44 13.49 13.53
CA MET A 247 -0.34 13.12 12.35
C MET A 247 -0.46 11.61 12.27
N LEU A 248 -1.69 11.09 12.22
CA LEU A 248 -1.97 9.72 11.83
C LEU A 248 -2.33 9.68 10.34
N GLN A 249 -1.50 9.06 9.52
CA GLN A 249 -1.79 8.85 8.09
C GLN A 249 -2.40 7.47 7.88
N VAL A 250 -3.44 7.39 7.06
CA VAL A 250 -4.16 6.16 6.74
C VAL A 250 -4.44 6.11 5.24
N GLY A 251 -4.04 5.03 4.59
CA GLY A 251 -4.28 4.79 3.18
C GLY A 251 -3.79 3.41 2.76
N PRO A 252 -4.10 2.96 1.53
CA PRO A 252 -5.03 3.60 0.59
C PRO A 252 -6.50 3.48 1.03
N ILE A 253 -7.27 4.56 0.92
CA ILE A 253 -8.73 4.61 1.16
C ILE A 253 -9.47 4.87 -0.15
N SER A 254 -10.42 4.00 -0.49
CA SER A 254 -11.23 4.16 -1.69
C SER A 254 -12.31 5.22 -1.49
N LEU A 255 -12.29 6.29 -2.28
CA LEU A 255 -13.30 7.35 -2.30
C LEU A 255 -13.93 7.48 -3.69
N ASN A 256 -15.21 7.86 -3.73
CA ASN A 256 -15.94 8.12 -4.97
C ASN A 256 -15.73 9.58 -5.41
N ALA A 257 -15.72 9.85 -6.71
CA ALA A 257 -15.78 11.20 -7.24
C ALA A 257 -16.99 11.96 -6.67
N GLY A 258 -16.81 13.22 -6.34
CA GLY A 258 -17.80 14.04 -5.68
C GLY A 258 -17.75 13.90 -4.15
N THR A 259 -18.90 14.08 -3.50
CA THR A 259 -18.99 14.14 -2.04
C THR A 259 -18.93 12.75 -1.39
N ASN A 260 -18.13 12.62 -0.34
CA ASN A 260 -18.05 11.45 0.54
C ASN A 260 -18.16 11.91 1.99
N THR A 261 -18.65 11.04 2.87
CA THR A 261 -18.55 11.25 4.32
C THR A 261 -17.38 10.45 4.88
N VAL A 262 -16.56 11.09 5.71
CA VAL A 262 -15.51 10.42 6.50
C VAL A 262 -15.81 10.66 7.97
N THR A 263 -16.03 9.59 8.71
CA THR A 263 -16.40 9.66 10.13
C THR A 263 -15.31 9.03 10.98
N VAL A 264 -14.80 9.80 11.94
CA VAL A 264 -14.08 9.27 13.10
C VAL A 264 -15.14 8.95 14.16
N GLN A 265 -15.62 7.72 14.13
CA GLN A 265 -16.66 7.23 15.04
C GLN A 265 -16.04 6.90 16.39
N LYS A 266 -16.69 7.31 17.47
CA LYS A 266 -16.22 7.02 18.81
C LYS A 266 -16.18 5.52 19.06
N ASN A 267 -14.98 5.01 19.32
CA ASN A 267 -14.78 3.74 20.00
C ASN A 267 -14.39 4.03 21.45
N TRP A 268 -13.10 4.33 21.70
CA TRP A 268 -12.68 4.80 23.02
C TRP A 268 -12.99 6.30 23.18
N GLY A 269 -12.84 7.09 22.12
CA GLY A 269 -12.88 8.55 22.15
C GLY A 269 -11.57 9.13 22.71
N TRP A 270 -11.69 10.23 23.46
CA TRP A 270 -10.60 10.89 24.21
C TRP A 270 -9.42 11.33 23.35
N ILE A 271 -9.71 11.80 22.14
CA ILE A 271 -8.76 12.51 21.29
C ILE A 271 -9.20 13.96 21.10
N TYR A 272 -8.22 14.84 20.91
CA TYR A 272 -8.40 16.14 20.30
C TYR A 272 -8.04 15.98 18.82
N LEU A 273 -8.99 16.21 17.92
CA LEU A 273 -8.76 16.15 16.48
C LEU A 273 -8.77 17.58 15.95
N ASP A 274 -7.64 18.04 15.42
CA ASP A 274 -7.46 19.39 14.87
C ASP A 274 -8.09 19.49 13.49
N TYR A 275 -7.60 18.66 12.56
CA TYR A 275 -8.11 18.62 11.20
C TYR A 275 -7.89 17.25 10.58
N MET A 276 -8.56 17.03 9.45
CA MET A 276 -8.28 15.94 8.52
C MET A 276 -7.67 16.49 7.23
N GLU A 277 -6.70 15.76 6.67
CA GLU A 277 -6.12 16.02 5.35
C GLU A 277 -6.52 14.89 4.39
N VAL A 278 -6.84 15.24 3.14
CA VAL A 278 -7.14 14.28 2.07
C VAL A 278 -6.23 14.54 0.89
N SER A 279 -5.39 13.58 0.52
CA SER A 279 -4.52 13.65 -0.66
C SER A 279 -4.72 12.43 -1.54
N ALA A 280 -4.41 12.55 -2.83
CA ALA A 280 -4.32 11.37 -3.68
C ALA A 280 -3.30 10.38 -3.07
N TYR A 281 -3.63 9.08 -3.04
CA TYR A 281 -2.70 8.09 -2.50
C TYR A 281 -1.49 7.97 -3.42
N GLN A 282 -0.33 8.41 -2.93
CA GLN A 282 0.94 8.19 -3.60
C GLN A 282 1.54 6.88 -3.08
N SER A 283 1.45 5.82 -3.88
CA SER A 283 2.10 4.57 -3.53
C SER A 283 3.62 4.80 -3.50
N VAL A 284 4.30 4.35 -2.46
CA VAL A 284 5.77 4.33 -2.41
C VAL A 284 6.29 3.62 -3.66
N SER A 285 7.16 4.23 -4.46
CA SER A 285 7.74 3.54 -5.62
C SER A 285 8.76 2.49 -5.17
N PHE A 286 8.88 1.37 -5.89
CA PHE A 286 9.98 0.44 -5.63
C PHE A 286 11.32 1.04 -6.07
N ASN A 287 12.26 1.10 -5.14
CA ASN A 287 13.67 1.43 -5.37
C ASN A 287 14.51 0.35 -4.70
N ILE A 288 14.48 -0.85 -5.29
CA ILE A 288 15.06 -2.05 -4.69
C ILE A 288 16.57 -1.87 -4.49
N ASP A 289 17.04 -2.24 -3.30
CA ASP A 289 18.46 -2.15 -2.96
C ASP A 289 19.34 -2.84 -4.01
N ALA A 290 20.43 -2.17 -4.38
CA ALA A 290 21.29 -2.64 -5.46
C ALA A 290 22.05 -3.93 -5.08
N ALA A 291 22.44 -4.07 -3.82
CA ALA A 291 23.31 -5.12 -3.31
C ALA A 291 22.64 -5.94 -2.21
N LEU A 292 23.07 -7.20 -2.10
CA LEU A 292 22.73 -8.07 -0.97
C LEU A 292 23.37 -7.54 0.32
N VAL A 293 22.74 -7.81 1.47
CA VAL A 293 23.22 -7.42 2.80
C VAL A 293 24.48 -8.19 3.20
N THR A 294 24.59 -9.45 2.74
CA THR A 294 25.76 -10.30 2.96
C THR A 294 26.97 -9.69 2.26
N ARG A 295 28.03 -9.38 3.02
CA ARG A 295 29.29 -8.87 2.44
C ARG A 295 29.96 -9.93 1.57
N ASN A 296 30.45 -9.52 0.39
CA ASN A 296 31.08 -10.40 -0.60
C ASN A 296 30.23 -11.65 -0.92
N PRO A 297 28.97 -11.46 -1.37
CA PRO A 297 28.08 -12.56 -1.70
C PRO A 297 28.67 -13.39 -2.85
N SER A 298 28.31 -14.68 -2.93
CA SER A 298 28.73 -15.53 -4.04
C SER A 298 28.16 -14.99 -5.36
N ALA A 299 28.83 -15.30 -6.47
CA ALA A 299 28.39 -14.83 -7.79
C ALA A 299 26.98 -15.34 -8.12
N GLU A 300 26.67 -16.57 -7.72
CA GLU A 300 25.39 -17.22 -7.93
C GLU A 300 24.28 -16.55 -7.11
N SER A 301 24.57 -16.09 -5.89
CA SER A 301 23.61 -15.31 -5.08
C SER A 301 23.35 -13.94 -5.71
N VAL A 302 24.39 -13.27 -6.22
CA VAL A 302 24.23 -11.99 -6.94
C VAL A 302 23.39 -12.19 -8.21
N ASN A 303 23.66 -13.25 -8.98
CA ASN A 303 22.91 -13.59 -10.19
C ASN A 303 21.44 -13.86 -9.88
N LEU A 304 21.16 -14.66 -8.84
CA LEU A 304 19.79 -14.93 -8.40
C LEU A 304 19.10 -13.64 -7.95
N TYR A 305 19.74 -12.82 -7.12
CA TYR A 305 19.14 -11.57 -6.65
C TYR A 305 18.84 -10.59 -7.80
N ASN A 306 19.76 -10.45 -8.75
CA ASN A 306 19.54 -9.63 -9.95
C ASN A 306 18.40 -10.17 -10.82
N PHE A 307 18.32 -11.49 -11.01
CA PHE A 307 17.20 -12.11 -11.70
C PHE A 307 15.86 -11.82 -11.03
N LEU A 308 15.79 -11.88 -9.69
CA LEU A 308 14.58 -11.53 -8.94
C LEU A 308 14.22 -10.04 -9.16
N LYS A 309 15.19 -9.13 -9.04
CA LYS A 309 14.98 -7.69 -9.28
C LYS A 309 14.50 -7.40 -10.71
N ASP A 310 15.10 -8.02 -11.71
CA ASP A 310 14.78 -7.78 -13.12
C ASP A 310 13.35 -8.22 -13.46
N ASN A 311 12.83 -9.22 -12.76
CA ASN A 311 11.49 -9.78 -12.95
C ASN A 311 10.43 -9.20 -12.01
N PHE A 312 10.82 -8.63 -10.87
CA PHE A 312 9.89 -8.06 -9.90
C PHE A 312 9.02 -6.97 -10.54
N GLY A 313 7.70 -7.04 -10.32
CA GLY A 313 6.72 -6.17 -10.99
C GLY A 313 6.38 -6.53 -12.45
N LYS A 314 7.10 -7.47 -13.08
CA LYS A 314 6.91 -7.87 -14.49
C LYS A 314 6.46 -9.32 -14.64
N LYS A 315 6.89 -10.18 -13.73
CA LYS A 315 6.65 -11.63 -13.70
C LYS A 315 6.54 -12.08 -12.24
N THR A 316 5.89 -13.22 -12.03
CA THR A 316 5.92 -13.95 -10.76
C THR A 316 6.52 -15.34 -10.96
N ILE A 317 7.34 -15.79 -10.03
CA ILE A 317 8.00 -17.10 -10.10
C ILE A 317 7.10 -18.15 -9.44
N SER A 318 6.91 -19.28 -10.12
CA SER A 318 6.17 -20.41 -9.56
C SER A 318 7.01 -21.18 -8.53
N GLY A 319 6.46 -21.41 -7.35
CA GLY A 319 7.11 -22.18 -6.29
C GLY A 319 6.30 -23.40 -5.85
N ALA A 320 6.98 -24.40 -5.28
CA ALA A 320 6.36 -25.53 -4.60
C ALA A 320 7.05 -25.79 -3.26
N MET A 321 6.26 -25.93 -2.21
CA MET A 321 6.75 -26.41 -0.91
C MET A 321 6.98 -27.93 -0.95
N ALA A 322 8.06 -28.39 -0.33
CA ALA A 322 8.31 -29.82 -0.18
C ALA A 322 7.19 -30.50 0.63
N ASN A 323 6.90 -31.76 0.29
CA ASN A 323 6.10 -32.60 1.16
C ASN A 323 6.91 -32.90 2.44
N TYR A 324 6.33 -32.60 3.60
CA TYR A 324 6.93 -32.67 4.94
C TYR A 324 8.20 -31.83 5.15
N SER A 325 9.32 -32.14 4.49
CA SER A 325 10.62 -31.45 4.68
C SER A 325 11.48 -31.47 3.42
N THR A 326 11.53 -32.60 2.70
CA THR A 326 12.46 -32.82 1.57
C THR A 326 11.77 -33.32 0.30
N GLY A 327 10.52 -33.77 0.39
CA GLY A 327 9.82 -34.48 -0.67
C GLY A 327 9.43 -33.60 -1.87
N LEU A 328 9.63 -34.11 -3.09
CA LEU A 328 9.35 -33.41 -4.35
C LEU A 328 7.96 -33.70 -4.93
N GLU A 329 7.06 -34.33 -4.15
CA GLU A 329 5.75 -34.78 -4.64
C GLU A 329 4.88 -33.63 -5.13
N GLU A 330 4.93 -32.47 -4.48
CA GLU A 330 4.16 -31.30 -4.92
C GLU A 330 4.64 -30.73 -6.24
N ALA A 331 5.96 -30.60 -6.40
CA ALA A 331 6.53 -30.16 -7.66
C ALA A 331 6.30 -31.18 -8.79
N THR A 332 6.36 -32.48 -8.47
CA THR A 332 6.08 -33.57 -9.40
C THR A 332 4.61 -33.55 -9.82
N TRP A 333 3.70 -33.38 -8.88
CA TRP A 333 2.28 -33.27 -9.16
C TRP A 333 1.98 -32.05 -10.05
N MET A 334 2.59 -30.89 -9.80
CA MET A 334 2.47 -29.72 -10.70
C MET A 334 2.94 -30.04 -12.12
N TYR A 335 4.06 -30.76 -12.27
CA TYR A 335 4.53 -31.20 -13.58
C TYR A 335 3.56 -32.17 -14.25
N GLU A 336 3.00 -33.15 -13.54
CA GLU A 336 2.01 -34.07 -14.07
C GLU A 336 0.72 -33.36 -14.53
N GLN A 337 0.31 -32.29 -13.83
CA GLN A 337 -0.87 -31.53 -14.20
C GLN A 337 -0.63 -30.57 -15.38
N THR A 338 0.58 -30.02 -15.51
CA THR A 338 0.82 -28.87 -16.41
C THR A 338 1.82 -29.14 -17.53
N GLY A 339 2.61 -30.21 -17.43
CA GLY A 339 3.77 -30.47 -18.27
C GLY A 339 4.98 -29.58 -17.97
N LYS A 340 4.93 -28.75 -16.91
CA LYS A 340 5.96 -27.78 -16.55
C LYS A 340 6.30 -27.89 -15.07
N TRP A 341 7.59 -27.78 -14.76
CA TRP A 341 8.06 -27.79 -13.37
C TRP A 341 7.94 -26.39 -12.76
N PRO A 342 7.59 -26.24 -11.47
CA PRO A 342 7.73 -24.97 -10.79
C PRO A 342 9.20 -24.52 -10.82
N ALA A 343 9.43 -23.22 -10.94
CA ALA A 343 10.78 -22.66 -11.00
C ALA A 343 11.51 -22.77 -9.65
N LEU A 344 10.78 -22.60 -8.54
CA LEU A 344 11.30 -22.66 -7.18
C LEU A 344 10.83 -23.93 -6.47
N ALA A 345 11.73 -24.57 -5.72
CA ALA A 345 11.38 -25.57 -4.72
C ALA A 345 11.86 -25.11 -3.34
N ALA A 346 11.01 -25.28 -2.33
CA ALA A 346 11.36 -25.00 -0.96
C ALA A 346 11.47 -26.26 -0.11
N PHE A 347 12.45 -26.30 0.78
CA PHE A 347 12.68 -27.39 1.72
C PHE A 347 12.81 -26.85 3.16
N ASP A 348 12.73 -27.75 4.13
CA ASP A 348 12.68 -27.39 5.55
C ASP A 348 13.71 -28.16 6.40
N PHE A 349 14.50 -27.43 7.18
CA PHE A 349 15.44 -27.99 8.15
C PHE A 349 14.79 -28.51 9.44
N ILE A 350 13.45 -28.57 9.54
CA ILE A 350 12.66 -28.98 10.72
C ILE A 350 13.26 -30.12 11.56
N ASN A 351 13.87 -31.11 10.92
CA ASN A 351 14.43 -32.26 11.64
C ASN A 351 15.96 -32.28 11.74
N TYR A 352 16.67 -31.31 11.15
CA TYR A 352 18.12 -31.36 10.95
C TYR A 352 18.94 -31.05 12.21
N THR A 353 18.27 -30.76 13.33
CA THR A 353 18.88 -30.68 14.67
C THR A 353 18.35 -31.77 15.60
N ARG A 354 17.99 -32.94 15.04
CA ARG A 354 17.61 -34.15 15.78
C ARG A 354 18.47 -35.32 15.33
N ASP A 355 18.57 -36.33 16.19
CA ASP A 355 19.31 -37.57 15.92
C ASP A 355 18.33 -38.73 15.76
N TRP A 356 17.52 -38.66 14.70
CA TRP A 356 16.56 -39.70 14.36
C TRP A 356 17.12 -40.56 13.23
N GLY A 357 17.37 -41.85 13.52
CA GLY A 357 17.89 -42.80 12.52
C GLY A 357 16.96 -43.10 11.33
N THR A 358 15.72 -42.61 11.36
CA THR A 358 14.75 -42.75 10.26
C THR A 358 14.88 -41.65 9.21
N ILE A 359 15.66 -40.59 9.46
CA ILE A 359 15.81 -39.46 8.55
C ILE A 359 17.06 -39.62 7.70
N ASN A 360 16.91 -39.41 6.39
CA ASN A 360 18.04 -39.21 5.50
C ASN A 360 18.48 -37.74 5.50
N PHE A 361 19.45 -37.39 6.35
CA PHE A 361 19.98 -36.03 6.48
C PHE A 361 20.76 -35.52 5.25
N ASN A 362 21.00 -36.35 4.24
CA ASN A 362 21.59 -35.88 2.99
C ASN A 362 20.54 -35.39 1.99
N GLU A 363 19.28 -35.81 2.14
CA GLU A 363 18.26 -35.65 1.10
C GLU A 363 17.95 -34.19 0.78
N LEU A 364 17.86 -33.31 1.78
CA LEU A 364 17.63 -31.87 1.54
C LEU A 364 18.75 -31.26 0.70
N VAL A 365 19.99 -31.59 1.04
CA VAL A 365 21.18 -31.07 0.35
C VAL A 365 21.25 -31.62 -1.07
N ASP A 366 21.01 -32.92 -1.25
CA ASP A 366 21.03 -33.57 -2.55
C ASP A 366 19.91 -33.08 -3.47
N ASN A 367 18.69 -32.94 -2.94
CA ASN A 367 17.55 -32.39 -3.68
C ASN A 367 17.79 -30.92 -4.05
N SER A 368 18.37 -30.12 -3.14
CA SER A 368 18.73 -28.72 -3.42
C SER A 368 19.77 -28.62 -4.54
N LYS A 369 20.84 -29.43 -4.50
CA LYS A 369 21.85 -29.49 -5.56
C LYS A 369 21.24 -29.93 -6.89
N ALA A 370 20.39 -30.95 -6.88
CA ALA A 370 19.71 -31.45 -8.08
C ALA A 370 18.76 -30.41 -8.68
N TRP A 371 18.01 -29.69 -7.85
CA TRP A 371 17.10 -28.64 -8.31
C TRP A 371 17.86 -27.49 -8.97
N TRP A 372 18.92 -27.00 -8.33
CA TRP A 372 19.81 -25.98 -8.87
C TRP A 372 20.54 -26.42 -10.15
N ALA A 373 20.99 -27.67 -10.22
CA ALA A 373 21.60 -28.23 -11.42
C ALA A 373 20.65 -28.16 -12.63
N ASN A 374 19.34 -28.24 -12.40
CA ASN A 374 18.28 -28.08 -13.40
C ASN A 374 17.75 -26.63 -13.53
N ASN A 375 18.56 -25.64 -13.15
CA ASN A 375 18.25 -24.20 -13.19
C ASN A 375 17.06 -23.76 -12.32
N GLY A 376 16.63 -24.59 -11.36
CA GLY A 376 15.60 -24.23 -10.40
C GLY A 376 16.16 -23.41 -9.24
N ILE A 377 15.33 -22.54 -8.66
CA ILE A 377 15.64 -21.76 -7.46
C ILE A 377 15.40 -22.62 -6.21
N VAL A 378 16.29 -22.51 -5.22
CA VAL A 378 16.17 -23.20 -3.94
C VAL A 378 15.83 -22.19 -2.84
N SER A 379 14.74 -22.45 -2.12
CA SER A 379 14.37 -21.76 -0.89
C SER A 379 14.48 -22.71 0.29
N LEU A 380 14.99 -22.25 1.43
CA LEU A 380 15.10 -23.08 2.64
C LEU A 380 14.50 -22.32 3.82
N LEU A 381 13.56 -22.97 4.51
CA LEU A 381 13.00 -22.51 5.78
C LEU A 381 13.40 -23.45 6.93
N TRP A 382 13.04 -23.08 8.15
CA TRP A 382 13.36 -23.89 9.32
C TRP A 382 12.28 -23.80 10.40
N HIS A 383 11.45 -24.83 10.50
CA HIS A 383 10.65 -25.06 11.71
C HIS A 383 11.55 -25.56 12.85
N TRP A 384 12.18 -24.63 13.54
CA TRP A 384 13.20 -24.93 14.53
C TRP A 384 12.61 -25.58 15.78
N ARG A 385 12.73 -26.90 15.91
CA ARG A 385 12.32 -27.62 17.13
C ARG A 385 13.15 -27.19 18.35
N ASP A 386 12.58 -27.30 19.54
CA ASP A 386 13.15 -26.90 20.83
C ASP A 386 14.68 -27.15 20.92
N PRO A 387 15.52 -26.09 20.96
CA PRO A 387 16.96 -26.25 21.01
C PRO A 387 17.46 -27.00 22.24
N LEU A 388 16.76 -26.97 23.38
CA LEU A 388 17.19 -27.71 24.57
C LEU A 388 17.06 -29.24 24.40
N TRP A 389 16.42 -29.70 23.33
CA TRP A 389 16.18 -31.12 23.02
C TRP A 389 15.41 -31.84 24.14
N VAL A 390 14.61 -31.09 24.92
CA VAL A 390 13.73 -31.65 25.95
C VAL A 390 12.42 -32.16 25.37
N ASN A 391 12.07 -31.73 24.16
CA ASN A 391 10.96 -32.21 23.34
C ASN A 391 11.27 -31.93 21.85
N ASP A 392 10.33 -32.29 20.98
CA ASP A 392 10.44 -32.10 19.53
C ASP A 392 9.52 -31.00 19.01
N GLU A 393 9.05 -30.10 19.87
CA GLU A 393 8.07 -29.09 19.54
C GLU A 393 8.73 -27.77 19.14
N PHE A 394 8.12 -27.04 18.22
CA PHE A 394 8.51 -25.67 17.85
C PHE A 394 7.43 -24.64 18.23
N TYR A 395 6.23 -25.11 18.58
CA TYR A 395 5.13 -24.27 19.04
C TYR A 395 5.36 -23.77 20.46
N THR A 396 5.19 -22.46 20.66
CA THR A 396 5.31 -21.77 21.95
C THR A 396 4.57 -22.47 23.08
N GLU A 397 3.36 -22.99 22.81
CA GLU A 397 2.54 -23.65 23.84
C GLU A 397 3.06 -25.04 24.28
N LYS A 398 4.01 -25.62 23.54
CA LYS A 398 4.49 -27.00 23.72
C LYS A 398 5.98 -27.14 24.01
N THR A 399 6.73 -26.04 24.01
CA THR A 399 8.15 -26.02 24.41
C THR A 399 8.37 -25.10 25.61
N SER A 400 9.37 -25.44 26.44
CA SER A 400 9.84 -24.61 27.55
C SER A 400 11.03 -23.71 27.19
N PHE A 401 11.46 -23.69 25.92
CA PHE A 401 12.55 -22.84 25.47
C PHE A 401 12.23 -21.36 25.66
N ASP A 402 13.10 -20.65 26.38
CA ASP A 402 12.91 -19.24 26.69
C ASP A 402 13.90 -18.35 25.93
N ILE A 403 13.46 -17.83 24.78
CA ILE A 403 14.27 -16.93 23.96
C ILE A 403 14.73 -15.68 24.71
N SER A 404 14.09 -15.26 25.81
CA SER A 404 14.57 -14.08 26.57
C SER A 404 15.92 -14.30 27.25
N LYS A 405 16.40 -15.55 27.36
CA LYS A 405 17.68 -15.90 27.99
C LYS A 405 18.86 -15.98 27.03
N ILE A 406 18.64 -15.73 25.73
CA ILE A 406 19.72 -15.77 24.72
C ILE A 406 20.69 -14.59 24.84
N ASP A 407 20.39 -13.58 25.66
CA ASP A 407 21.32 -12.48 25.94
C ASP A 407 22.46 -12.90 26.89
N ASP A 408 22.26 -13.94 27.70
CA ASP A 408 23.32 -14.52 28.53
C ASP A 408 24.01 -15.66 27.78
N THR A 409 25.25 -15.45 27.33
CA THR A 409 26.03 -16.45 26.61
C THR A 409 26.33 -17.70 27.44
N ASN A 410 26.16 -17.65 28.77
CA ASN A 410 26.33 -18.79 29.66
C ASN A 410 25.05 -19.62 29.86
N SER A 411 23.89 -19.11 29.45
CA SER A 411 22.61 -19.80 29.61
C SER A 411 22.57 -21.12 28.84
N ALA A 412 21.71 -22.04 29.28
CA ALA A 412 21.49 -23.30 28.57
C ALA A 412 20.87 -23.03 27.21
N GLU A 413 19.93 -22.08 27.14
CA GLU A 413 19.22 -21.65 25.95
C GLU A 413 20.18 -21.10 24.88
N TYR A 414 21.11 -20.22 25.24
CA TYR A 414 22.09 -19.68 24.29
C TYR A 414 23.00 -20.78 23.73
N LYS A 415 23.54 -21.64 24.59
CA LYS A 415 24.45 -22.73 24.17
C LYS A 415 23.74 -23.73 23.26
N ALA A 416 22.52 -24.11 23.60
CA ALA A 416 21.69 -25.02 22.83
C ALA A 416 21.33 -24.42 21.46
N MET A 417 20.92 -23.16 21.43
CA MET A 417 20.62 -22.40 20.22
C MET A 417 21.83 -22.30 19.29
N ILE A 418 23.00 -21.92 19.80
CA ILE A 418 24.23 -21.83 18.98
C ILE A 418 24.63 -23.20 18.40
N ARG A 419 24.51 -24.29 19.18
CA ARG A 419 24.78 -25.64 18.69
C ARG A 419 23.90 -25.96 17.47
N ASP A 420 22.61 -25.69 17.57
CA ASP A 420 21.65 -25.96 16.50
C ASP A 420 21.94 -25.11 15.24
N ILE A 421 22.27 -23.82 15.40
CA ILE A 421 22.72 -22.96 14.30
C ILE A 421 23.98 -23.53 13.64
N ASP A 422 24.95 -23.98 14.43
CA ASP A 422 26.21 -24.53 13.93
C ASP A 422 26.00 -25.83 13.12
N ILE A 423 25.03 -26.67 13.52
CA ILE A 423 24.62 -27.87 12.78
C ILE A 423 24.02 -27.50 11.42
N VAL A 424 23.01 -26.62 11.39
CA VAL A 424 22.36 -26.18 10.13
C VAL A 424 23.37 -25.50 9.21
N ALA A 425 24.30 -24.70 9.75
CA ALA A 425 25.34 -24.05 8.98
C ALA A 425 26.25 -25.04 8.25
N GLN A 426 26.48 -26.26 8.76
CA GLN A 426 27.26 -27.27 8.03
C GLN A 426 26.55 -27.75 6.76
N TYR A 427 25.22 -27.92 6.79
CA TYR A 427 24.46 -28.28 5.59
C TYR A 427 24.44 -27.13 4.57
N LEU A 428 24.23 -25.90 5.03
CA LEU A 428 24.32 -24.70 4.18
C LEU A 428 25.72 -24.54 3.57
N LYS A 429 26.78 -24.90 4.30
CA LYS A 429 28.15 -24.89 3.79
C LYS A 429 28.36 -25.88 2.65
N GLN A 430 27.76 -27.08 2.71
CA GLN A 430 27.80 -28.02 1.58
C GLN A 430 27.14 -27.44 0.32
N LEU A 431 26.05 -26.66 0.49
CA LEU A 431 25.37 -25.97 -0.60
C LEU A 431 26.20 -24.81 -1.14
N LYS A 432 26.88 -24.05 -0.27
CA LYS A 432 27.86 -23.03 -0.67
C LYS A 432 28.98 -23.64 -1.51
N GLU A 433 29.58 -24.74 -1.06
CA GLU A 433 30.66 -25.44 -1.76
C GLU A 433 30.20 -25.97 -3.13
N ALA A 434 28.93 -26.34 -3.25
CA ALA A 434 28.28 -26.71 -4.49
C ALA A 434 27.76 -25.51 -5.32
N LYS A 435 28.07 -24.28 -4.91
CA LYS A 435 27.65 -23.03 -5.59
C LYS A 435 26.15 -22.90 -5.75
N VAL A 436 25.39 -23.35 -4.75
CA VAL A 436 23.93 -23.24 -4.71
C VAL A 436 23.57 -21.98 -3.91
N PRO A 437 23.01 -20.93 -4.54
CA PRO A 437 22.45 -19.81 -3.81
C PRO A 437 21.12 -20.20 -3.16
N ILE A 438 20.86 -19.68 -1.95
CA ILE A 438 19.72 -20.06 -1.12
C ILE A 438 18.89 -18.82 -0.78
N LEU A 439 17.60 -18.85 -1.09
CA LEU A 439 16.62 -17.97 -0.43
C LEU A 439 16.42 -18.50 1.00
N TRP A 440 17.13 -17.89 1.95
CA TRP A 440 17.20 -18.34 3.34
C TRP A 440 16.15 -17.62 4.17
N ARG A 441 15.13 -18.36 4.62
CA ARG A 441 13.96 -17.84 5.33
C ARG A 441 13.84 -18.45 6.75
N PRO A 442 14.76 -18.14 7.67
CA PRO A 442 14.68 -18.63 9.05
C PRO A 442 13.66 -17.83 9.86
N LEU A 443 13.22 -18.37 11.00
CA LEU A 443 12.42 -17.66 12.00
C LEU A 443 11.16 -16.97 11.43
N HIS A 444 10.46 -17.66 10.53
CA HIS A 444 9.25 -17.14 9.87
C HIS A 444 8.08 -16.97 10.84
N GLU A 445 7.08 -16.16 10.45
CA GLU A 445 5.83 -15.93 11.21
C GLU A 445 6.03 -15.46 12.67
N ALA A 446 7.11 -14.75 12.95
CA ALA A 446 7.52 -14.46 14.31
C ALA A 446 6.54 -13.57 15.10
N SER A 447 5.96 -12.57 14.43
CA SER A 447 5.03 -11.62 15.06
C SER A 447 3.69 -12.26 15.44
N GLY A 448 3.38 -13.44 14.89
CA GLY A 448 2.28 -14.31 15.29
C GLY A 448 2.45 -14.97 16.66
N LYS A 449 3.69 -15.10 17.16
CA LYS A 449 4.07 -15.61 18.49
C LYS A 449 3.73 -17.09 18.77
N TRP A 450 3.16 -17.82 17.81
CA TRP A 450 2.87 -19.25 17.96
C TRP A 450 4.12 -20.13 17.90
N PHE A 451 5.23 -19.64 17.34
CA PHE A 451 6.53 -20.30 17.40
C PHE A 451 7.43 -19.71 18.49
N TRP A 452 8.28 -20.54 19.11
CA TRP A 452 9.05 -20.13 20.29
C TRP A 452 9.94 -18.91 20.05
N TRP A 453 10.40 -18.71 18.80
CA TRP A 453 11.24 -17.56 18.45
C TRP A 453 10.48 -16.23 18.48
N GLY A 454 9.14 -16.26 18.41
CA GLY A 454 8.27 -15.10 18.60
C GLY A 454 7.71 -14.95 20.02
N ALA A 455 7.90 -15.93 20.91
CA ALA A 455 7.16 -16.03 22.16
C ALA A 455 7.35 -14.87 23.15
N LYS A 456 8.49 -14.18 23.10
CA LYS A 456 8.87 -13.11 24.06
C LYS A 456 8.95 -11.72 23.41
N GLY A 457 8.25 -11.54 22.29
CA GLY A 457 8.13 -10.25 21.60
C GLY A 457 9.31 -9.92 20.69
N SER A 458 9.23 -8.75 20.04
CA SER A 458 10.12 -8.36 18.95
C SER A 458 11.58 -8.17 19.37
N LYS A 459 11.86 -7.76 20.61
CA LYS A 459 13.23 -7.48 21.07
C LYS A 459 14.11 -8.74 21.10
N PRO A 460 13.75 -9.84 21.80
CA PRO A 460 14.50 -11.10 21.72
C PRO A 460 14.54 -11.69 20.31
N TYR A 461 13.46 -11.55 19.53
CA TYR A 461 13.41 -12.03 18.15
C TYR A 461 14.48 -11.35 17.26
N LYS A 462 14.52 -10.01 17.23
CA LYS A 462 15.51 -9.27 16.44
C LYS A 462 16.94 -9.59 16.87
N LYS A 463 17.15 -9.80 18.18
CA LYS A 463 18.44 -10.26 18.70
C LYS A 463 18.81 -11.63 18.14
N LEU A 464 17.88 -12.58 18.14
CA LEU A 464 18.08 -13.92 17.56
C LEU A 464 18.39 -13.85 16.07
N TRP A 465 17.65 -13.04 15.30
CA TRP A 465 17.91 -12.84 13.87
C TRP A 465 19.36 -12.43 13.61
N VAL A 466 19.83 -11.41 14.32
CA VAL A 466 21.21 -10.92 14.21
C VAL A 466 22.22 -11.99 14.66
N ILE A 467 21.93 -12.76 15.71
CA ILE A 467 22.81 -13.87 16.12
C ILE A 467 22.94 -14.93 15.01
N ILE A 468 21.84 -15.33 14.37
CA ILE A 468 21.90 -16.28 13.26
C ILE A 468 22.70 -15.69 12.10
N TYR A 469 22.46 -14.42 11.74
CA TYR A 469 23.21 -13.73 10.70
C TYR A 469 24.71 -13.73 10.98
N GLU A 470 25.12 -13.22 12.14
CA GLU A 470 26.53 -13.15 12.55
C GLU A 470 27.18 -14.54 12.60
N ARG A 471 26.46 -15.54 13.11
CA ARG A 471 26.98 -16.90 13.22
C ARG A 471 27.11 -17.57 11.84
N MET A 472 26.12 -17.42 10.96
CA MET A 472 26.13 -18.03 9.63
C MET A 472 27.09 -17.31 8.68
N VAL A 473 26.99 -15.98 8.58
CA VAL A 473 27.77 -15.19 7.62
C VAL A 473 29.19 -14.98 8.10
N ASN A 474 29.37 -14.43 9.31
CA ASN A 474 30.71 -13.99 9.76
C ASN A 474 31.52 -15.13 10.39
N TYR A 475 30.89 -16.01 11.18
CA TYR A 475 31.60 -17.13 11.82
C TYR A 475 31.76 -18.34 10.89
N HIS A 476 30.69 -18.79 10.21
CA HIS A 476 30.76 -19.92 9.26
C HIS A 476 31.15 -19.54 7.83
N GLY A 477 31.22 -18.24 7.52
CA GLY A 477 31.62 -17.76 6.20
C GLY A 477 30.62 -18.06 5.10
N LEU A 478 29.33 -18.21 5.43
CA LEU A 478 28.27 -18.46 4.45
C LEU A 478 27.97 -17.18 3.67
N ASN A 479 28.30 -17.17 2.39
CA ASN A 479 28.06 -16.04 1.50
C ASN A 479 27.12 -16.37 0.32
N ASN A 480 26.46 -17.53 0.37
CA ASN A 480 25.48 -17.99 -0.61
C ASN A 480 24.02 -17.78 -0.15
N LEU A 481 23.79 -17.08 0.96
CA LEU A 481 22.47 -16.86 1.55
C LEU A 481 21.90 -15.49 1.15
N ILE A 482 20.65 -15.49 0.71
CA ILE A 482 19.81 -14.31 0.48
C ILE A 482 18.72 -14.32 1.56
N TRP A 483 18.73 -13.33 2.45
CA TRP A 483 17.96 -13.31 3.69
C TRP A 483 16.51 -12.85 3.45
N VAL A 484 15.56 -13.76 3.71
CA VAL A 484 14.13 -13.53 3.55
C VAL A 484 13.49 -13.41 4.93
N TRP A 485 13.07 -12.20 5.32
CA TRP A 485 12.34 -11.95 6.55
C TRP A 485 10.83 -12.06 6.30
N THR A 486 10.09 -12.78 7.16
CA THR A 486 8.64 -12.95 7.00
C THR A 486 7.88 -11.93 7.85
N SER A 487 7.04 -11.11 7.21
CA SER A 487 6.20 -10.07 7.83
C SER A 487 4.73 -10.47 7.85
N GLU A 488 4.03 -10.06 8.90
CA GLU A 488 2.56 -10.10 9.02
C GLU A 488 1.87 -8.78 8.62
N ALA A 489 2.59 -7.88 7.92
CA ALA A 489 2.21 -6.51 7.52
C ALA A 489 2.03 -5.49 8.66
N ASP A 490 1.48 -5.89 9.80
CA ASP A 490 1.24 -5.01 10.96
C ASP A 490 2.29 -5.24 12.06
N ASP A 491 3.56 -5.36 11.67
CA ASP A 491 4.66 -5.75 12.56
C ASP A 491 5.99 -4.99 12.39
N PRO A 492 5.98 -3.64 12.23
CA PRO A 492 7.21 -2.86 12.04
C PRO A 492 8.25 -3.04 13.15
N ASP A 493 7.81 -3.24 14.40
CA ASP A 493 8.70 -3.46 15.54
C ASP A 493 9.52 -4.75 15.43
N TRP A 494 9.08 -5.71 14.60
CA TRP A 494 9.72 -7.01 14.39
C TRP A 494 10.76 -6.99 13.28
N TYR A 495 10.78 -5.97 12.42
CA TYR A 495 11.73 -5.87 11.32
C TYR A 495 13.18 -5.84 11.84
N PRO A 496 14.04 -6.80 11.44
CA PRO A 496 15.43 -6.87 11.92
C PRO A 496 16.30 -5.68 11.49
N GLY A 497 15.93 -4.99 10.41
CA GLY A 497 16.62 -3.84 9.86
C GLY A 497 17.24 -4.09 8.48
N ASP A 498 17.45 -3.01 7.72
CA ASP A 498 17.91 -3.04 6.32
C ASP A 498 19.26 -3.75 6.13
N ASP A 499 20.12 -3.78 7.16
CA ASP A 499 21.45 -4.41 7.14
C ASP A 499 21.41 -5.95 7.27
N TYR A 500 20.25 -6.54 7.53
CA TYR A 500 20.11 -7.98 7.81
C TYR A 500 19.03 -8.67 6.97
N VAL A 501 18.37 -7.95 6.04
CA VAL A 501 17.26 -8.45 5.23
C VAL A 501 17.44 -8.06 3.76
N ASP A 502 17.38 -9.05 2.86
CA ASP A 502 17.44 -8.85 1.41
C ASP A 502 16.04 -8.75 0.78
N ILE A 503 15.10 -9.58 1.27
CA ILE A 503 13.75 -9.77 0.72
C ILE A 503 12.75 -9.88 1.87
N VAL A 504 11.53 -9.37 1.68
CA VAL A 504 10.42 -9.56 2.62
C VAL A 504 9.43 -10.59 2.09
N GLY A 505 9.28 -11.69 2.81
CA GLY A 505 8.24 -12.70 2.65
C GLY A 505 6.96 -12.36 3.40
N MET A 506 5.86 -12.91 2.92
CA MET A 506 4.58 -12.94 3.61
C MET A 506 3.99 -14.34 3.49
N ASP A 507 3.38 -14.80 4.59
CA ASP A 507 2.70 -16.08 4.67
C ASP A 507 1.20 -15.80 4.81
N ILE A 508 0.42 -16.09 3.76
CA ILE A 508 -0.99 -15.67 3.70
C ILE A 508 -1.91 -16.85 3.41
N TYR A 509 -2.80 -17.13 4.37
CA TYR A 509 -3.85 -18.14 4.28
C TYR A 509 -5.23 -17.47 4.29
N PRO A 510 -5.72 -16.97 3.15
CA PRO A 510 -6.94 -16.15 3.10
C PRO A 510 -8.24 -16.95 3.26
N GLY A 511 -8.15 -18.29 3.32
CA GLY A 511 -9.30 -19.20 3.36
C GLY A 511 -9.54 -19.93 2.04
N GLU A 512 -10.57 -20.78 2.02
CA GLU A 512 -10.94 -21.59 0.85
C GLU A 512 -11.41 -20.69 -0.32
N SER A 513 -10.91 -20.99 -1.53
CA SER A 513 -11.24 -20.35 -2.81
C SER A 513 -11.02 -18.83 -2.85
N GLN A 514 -10.20 -18.30 -1.93
CA GLN A 514 -9.86 -16.88 -1.87
C GLN A 514 -8.59 -16.56 -2.67
N HIS A 515 -8.74 -16.31 -3.97
CA HIS A 515 -7.63 -15.97 -4.88
C HIS A 515 -7.40 -14.45 -5.04
N GLY A 516 -7.85 -13.64 -4.09
CA GLY A 516 -7.59 -12.19 -4.12
C GLY A 516 -6.09 -11.88 -4.12
N SER A 517 -5.71 -10.78 -4.77
CA SER A 517 -4.30 -10.37 -4.95
C SER A 517 -3.50 -10.19 -3.65
N GLN A 518 -4.19 -9.93 -2.53
CA GLN A 518 -3.61 -9.60 -1.21
C GLN A 518 -2.97 -8.19 -1.13
N TYR A 519 -3.40 -7.25 -1.99
CA TYR A 519 -2.79 -5.91 -2.14
C TYR A 519 -2.69 -5.08 -0.85
N VAL A 520 -3.65 -5.23 0.08
CA VAL A 520 -3.63 -4.48 1.35
C VAL A 520 -2.38 -4.83 2.16
N LYS A 521 -2.12 -6.13 2.32
CA LYS A 521 -0.95 -6.65 3.03
C LYS A 521 0.34 -6.30 2.28
N PHE A 522 0.34 -6.44 0.94
CA PHE A 522 1.47 -6.06 0.10
C PHE A 522 1.87 -4.59 0.28
N ASN A 523 0.89 -3.66 0.24
CA ASN A 523 1.16 -2.22 0.34
C ASN A 523 1.66 -1.83 1.73
N LYS A 524 1.11 -2.42 2.80
CA LYS A 524 1.63 -2.20 4.16
C LYS A 524 3.10 -2.60 4.28
N VAL A 525 3.49 -3.76 3.73
CA VAL A 525 4.89 -4.19 3.74
C VAL A 525 5.76 -3.29 2.86
N LYS A 526 5.25 -2.87 1.70
CA LYS A 526 5.94 -1.91 0.82
C LYS A 526 6.23 -0.60 1.54
N GLU A 527 5.30 -0.10 2.31
CA GLU A 527 5.47 1.11 3.14
C GLU A 527 6.45 0.87 4.29
N LEU A 528 6.32 -0.26 5.00
CA LEU A 528 7.20 -0.66 6.10
C LEU A 528 8.68 -0.66 5.70
N VAL A 529 9.00 -1.17 4.50
CA VAL A 529 10.37 -1.19 3.96
C VAL A 529 10.68 -0.06 2.99
N ASN A 530 9.81 0.95 2.90
CA ASN A 530 9.95 2.11 2.02
C ASN A 530 10.31 1.75 0.56
N GLY A 531 9.69 0.69 0.03
CA GLY A 531 9.90 0.22 -1.34
C GLY A 531 11.32 -0.28 -1.66
N LYS A 532 12.18 -0.49 -0.65
CA LYS A 532 13.59 -0.89 -0.86
C LYS A 532 13.83 -2.39 -1.01
N LYS A 533 12.86 -3.21 -0.60
CA LYS A 533 13.01 -4.67 -0.59
C LYS A 533 12.03 -5.32 -1.57
N ILE A 534 12.45 -6.42 -2.18
CA ILE A 534 11.57 -7.28 -2.95
C ILE A 534 10.53 -7.85 -2.00
N ILE A 535 9.27 -7.92 -2.42
CA ILE A 535 8.17 -8.49 -1.65
C ILE A 535 7.69 -9.78 -2.32
N THR A 536 7.43 -10.80 -1.53
CA THR A 536 7.06 -12.11 -2.05
C THR A 536 6.05 -12.83 -1.15
N LEU A 537 5.31 -13.75 -1.75
CA LEU A 537 4.38 -14.61 -1.04
C LEU A 537 5.15 -15.91 -0.71
N SER A 538 5.89 -15.86 0.40
CA SER A 538 6.79 -16.94 0.82
C SER A 538 6.06 -18.21 1.20
N GLU A 539 4.81 -18.09 1.65
CA GLU A 539 3.84 -19.17 1.77
C GLU A 539 2.44 -18.68 1.40
N CYS A 540 1.61 -19.55 0.84
CA CYS A 540 0.19 -19.27 0.72
C CYS A 540 -0.70 -20.50 0.81
N GLY A 541 -1.95 -20.28 1.22
CA GLY A 541 -3.01 -21.26 1.00
C GLY A 541 -3.44 -21.27 -0.47
N SER A 542 -4.11 -20.19 -0.89
CA SER A 542 -4.58 -20.00 -2.26
C SER A 542 -3.62 -19.07 -3.00
N ILE A 543 -3.12 -19.49 -4.17
CA ILE A 543 -2.26 -18.66 -5.02
C ILE A 543 -3.11 -17.49 -5.53
N PRO A 544 -2.62 -16.23 -5.47
CA PRO A 544 -3.41 -15.11 -5.97
C PRO A 544 -3.66 -15.20 -7.48
N ASP A 545 -4.82 -14.72 -7.91
CA ASP A 545 -5.13 -14.58 -9.33
C ASP A 545 -4.15 -13.62 -10.02
N ILE A 546 -3.58 -14.10 -11.14
CA ILE A 546 -2.50 -13.40 -11.82
C ILE A 546 -3.00 -12.08 -12.42
N ASP A 547 -4.22 -12.01 -12.96
CA ASP A 547 -4.78 -10.75 -13.46
C ASP A 547 -5.01 -9.75 -12.32
N SER A 548 -5.49 -10.22 -11.17
CA SER A 548 -5.67 -9.40 -9.98
C SER A 548 -4.36 -8.78 -9.49
N MET A 549 -3.28 -9.58 -9.35
CA MET A 549 -1.96 -9.10 -8.91
C MET A 549 -1.41 -7.99 -9.82
N PHE A 550 -1.52 -8.17 -11.14
CA PHE A 550 -0.95 -7.23 -12.10
C PHE A 550 -1.81 -5.99 -12.29
N SER A 551 -3.14 -6.11 -12.25
CA SER A 551 -4.05 -4.97 -12.36
C SER A 551 -4.01 -4.05 -11.14
N LYS A 552 -3.73 -4.58 -9.95
CA LYS A 552 -3.64 -3.82 -8.70
C LYS A 552 -2.22 -3.40 -8.32
N GLY A 553 -1.20 -3.90 -9.03
CA GLY A 553 0.20 -3.51 -8.85
C GLY A 553 0.92 -4.21 -7.69
N ASP A 554 0.26 -5.15 -7.00
CA ASP A 554 0.81 -6.01 -5.94
C ASP A 554 1.40 -7.29 -6.52
N THR A 555 2.36 -7.13 -7.41
CA THR A 555 3.03 -8.26 -8.08
C THR A 555 4.08 -8.89 -7.17
N TRP A 556 3.68 -9.93 -6.43
CA TRP A 556 4.56 -10.81 -5.67
C TRP A 556 5.70 -11.38 -6.52
N SER A 557 6.93 -11.37 -5.99
CA SER A 557 8.11 -11.88 -6.71
C SER A 557 8.02 -13.37 -7.02
N TRP A 558 7.53 -14.15 -6.05
CA TRP A 558 7.13 -15.53 -6.24
C TRP A 558 5.91 -15.83 -5.38
N PHE A 559 5.26 -16.96 -5.67
CA PHE A 559 4.30 -17.58 -4.78
C PHE A 559 4.74 -18.99 -4.46
N MET A 560 4.38 -19.48 -3.28
CA MET A 560 4.65 -20.87 -2.89
C MET A 560 3.46 -21.39 -2.08
N PRO A 561 2.51 -22.12 -2.71
CA PRO A 561 1.47 -22.78 -1.95
C PRO A 561 2.10 -23.79 -0.98
N TRP A 562 1.51 -23.89 0.21
CA TRP A 562 1.86 -24.98 1.13
C TRP A 562 1.48 -26.34 0.53
N ASN A 563 2.04 -27.41 1.09
CA ASN A 563 1.86 -28.76 0.56
C ASN A 563 0.45 -29.33 0.83
N GLY A 564 0.17 -30.51 0.27
CA GLY A 564 -1.07 -31.23 0.51
C GLY A 564 -2.30 -30.50 -0.04
N ASP A 565 -3.33 -30.35 0.80
CA ASP A 565 -4.63 -29.80 0.40
C ASP A 565 -4.56 -28.36 -0.08
N PHE A 566 -3.62 -27.55 0.44
CA PHE A 566 -3.44 -26.18 -0.04
C PHE A 566 -3.07 -26.15 -1.52
N LEU A 567 -2.27 -27.09 -2.02
CA LEU A 567 -1.97 -27.19 -3.45
C LEU A 567 -3.00 -28.03 -4.23
N ARG A 568 -3.31 -29.23 -3.75
CA ARG A 568 -3.98 -30.27 -4.55
C ARG A 568 -5.49 -30.18 -4.52
N SER A 569 -6.07 -29.56 -3.49
CA SER A 569 -7.52 -29.46 -3.35
C SER A 569 -8.08 -28.30 -4.17
N ASP A 570 -9.20 -28.54 -4.86
CA ASP A 570 -9.97 -27.49 -5.54
C ASP A 570 -10.54 -26.45 -4.56
N LYS A 571 -10.51 -26.73 -3.25
CA LYS A 571 -10.83 -25.76 -2.21
C LYS A 571 -9.82 -24.61 -2.12
N HIS A 572 -8.60 -24.79 -2.61
CA HIS A 572 -7.54 -23.78 -2.55
C HIS A 572 -6.98 -23.47 -3.92
N ASN A 573 -6.39 -24.46 -4.59
CA ASN A 573 -5.83 -24.28 -5.93
C ASN A 573 -6.35 -25.40 -6.83
N GLY A 574 -5.91 -26.64 -6.61
CA GLY A 574 -6.38 -27.79 -7.39
C GLY A 574 -5.88 -27.78 -8.83
N ALA A 575 -6.13 -28.89 -9.54
CA ALA A 575 -5.49 -29.14 -10.84
C ALA A 575 -5.92 -28.13 -11.92
N SER A 576 -7.19 -27.73 -11.92
CA SER A 576 -7.73 -26.80 -12.91
C SER A 576 -7.14 -25.40 -12.77
N TYR A 577 -7.03 -24.89 -11.54
CA TYR A 577 -6.43 -23.58 -11.29
C TYR A 577 -4.94 -23.57 -11.61
N ILE A 578 -4.19 -24.59 -11.17
CA ILE A 578 -2.75 -24.71 -11.43
C ILE A 578 -2.45 -24.76 -12.93
N LYS A 579 -3.26 -25.46 -13.72
CA LYS A 579 -3.16 -25.45 -15.19
C LYS A 579 -3.35 -24.05 -15.78
N ASN A 580 -4.23 -23.23 -15.22
CA ASN A 580 -4.44 -21.87 -15.70
C ASN A 580 -3.26 -20.97 -15.31
N VAL A 581 -2.80 -21.03 -14.06
CA VAL A 581 -1.63 -20.28 -13.57
C VAL A 581 -0.39 -20.58 -14.42
N PHE A 582 -0.08 -21.85 -14.70
CA PHE A 582 1.14 -22.24 -15.43
C PHE A 582 1.06 -22.00 -16.96
N LYS A 583 -0.13 -21.69 -17.49
CA LYS A 583 -0.31 -21.24 -18.89
C LYS A 583 -0.05 -19.75 -19.03
N ASP A 584 -0.16 -18.98 -17.95
CA ASP A 584 0.01 -17.54 -17.99
C ASP A 584 1.46 -17.18 -18.32
N SER A 585 1.66 -16.35 -19.33
CA SER A 585 2.99 -15.91 -19.75
C SER A 585 3.73 -15.08 -18.70
N ARG A 586 3.02 -14.55 -17.69
CA ARG A 586 3.59 -13.79 -16.57
C ARG A 586 4.13 -14.67 -15.45
N VAL A 587 3.82 -15.97 -15.46
CA VAL A 587 4.32 -16.94 -14.48
C VAL A 587 5.57 -17.62 -15.03
N ILE A 588 6.68 -17.54 -14.29
CA ILE A 588 7.95 -18.17 -14.66
C ILE A 588 7.95 -19.61 -14.12
N THR A 589 8.09 -20.57 -15.03
CA THR A 589 8.32 -22.00 -14.76
C THR A 589 9.78 -22.36 -14.98
N ARG A 590 10.22 -23.53 -14.50
CA ARG A 590 11.64 -23.92 -14.50
C ARG A 590 12.27 -23.95 -15.89
N ASP A 591 11.51 -24.32 -16.92
CA ASP A 591 11.95 -24.32 -18.32
C ASP A 591 12.25 -22.93 -18.88
N GLN A 592 11.73 -21.88 -18.24
CA GLN A 592 11.97 -20.48 -18.60
C GLN A 592 13.12 -19.85 -17.80
N MET A 593 13.67 -20.56 -16.82
CA MET A 593 14.77 -20.06 -16.00
C MET A 593 16.07 -20.00 -16.80
N PRO A 594 16.80 -18.86 -16.76
CA PRO A 594 18.15 -18.80 -17.31
C PRO A 594 19.13 -19.61 -16.46
N SER A 595 20.32 -19.85 -17.00
CA SER A 595 21.44 -20.30 -16.17
C SER A 595 21.92 -19.15 -15.30
N LEU A 596 21.86 -19.32 -13.98
CA LEU A 596 22.31 -18.34 -12.98
C LEU A 596 23.64 -18.74 -12.29
N LYS A 597 24.28 -19.79 -12.82
CA LYS A 597 25.52 -20.41 -12.32
C LYS A 597 26.78 -19.65 -12.70
#